data_AF-A0A7Z7VJK2-F1
#
_entry.id   AF-A0A7Z7VJK2-F1
#
_cell.length_a   1.000
_cell.length_b   1.000
_cell.length_c   1.000
_cell.angle_alpha   90.00
_cell.angle_beta   90.00
_cell.angle_gamma   90.00
#
_symmetry.space_group_name_H-M   'P 1'
#
loop_
_entity.id
_entity.type
_entity.pdbx_description
1 polymer ?
#
loop_
_entity_poly.entity_id
_entity_poly.type
_entity_poly.pdbx_seq_one_letter_code
_entity_poly.pdbx_strand_id
1 'polypeptide(L)'
;MLISNSIYSSQTISNSNRHEVSEDYRNNDNEINQLLESPPSLTNNVKLRNAVAETATSNKEQEIADSLLGAIDDHTIQLEAISNWTEGGLSAFKGALEMIAQNMLNNPPKNGEYGSYYEDLFQLVLMDVLANAEDYGFSQDQKFMQFLSWGLEYIGTGQHSSWVENLPDPSTIPDGERPTSKDYDGNKNNNLSKIADYLWKNIATKIGDKIPENSLASRLMQALSDGENSDGIASSLPNKLSQTLYTGNGTTAVSSETGYYNASQGGGWITTNNNNMSPMMRLVLLSNILSELEELSTNDLNTILYGNLNSINECYKKLFNITTSNAVSQSNQSEKPHPDNIYQYIIQFDNDDDSVHRPSTRDDLPQDNHGWQDSSLNHVTTTRPSSATISLDFAGDLDRNWLDKLSQNYPKRILGDEDIKEINRLGDSVKMIMQTLKYWFQIMRDERVAIARNI
;
A
#
# COMPACT_ATOMS: atom_id res chain seq x y z
N MET A 1 14.42 7.29 -34.49
CA MET A 1 15.62 7.89 -35.11
C MET A 1 15.78 9.30 -34.55
N LEU A 2 16.57 9.44 -33.49
CA LEU A 2 17.31 10.66 -33.13
C LEU A 2 18.55 10.17 -32.38
N ILE A 3 19.68 10.37 -33.04
CA ILE A 3 21.04 10.01 -32.65
C ILE A 3 21.58 11.17 -31.82
N SER A 4 22.22 10.91 -30.69
CA SER A 4 23.25 11.83 -30.17
C SER A 4 24.29 11.06 -29.36
N ASN A 5 25.39 10.73 -30.04
CA ASN A 5 26.68 10.42 -29.42
C ASN A 5 27.11 11.63 -28.57
N SER A 6 27.32 11.44 -27.26
CA SER A 6 28.12 12.35 -26.46
C SER A 6 29.55 11.80 -26.34
N ILE A 7 30.47 12.61 -26.83
CA ILE A 7 31.91 12.38 -26.90
C ILE A 7 32.46 12.47 -25.47
N TYR A 8 32.89 11.33 -24.92
CA TYR A 8 33.74 11.30 -23.72
C TYR A 8 35.11 11.88 -24.07
N SER A 9 35.42 13.10 -23.61
CA SER A 9 36.78 13.61 -23.62
C SER A 9 37.49 13.18 -22.33
N SER A 10 38.24 12.08 -22.41
CA SER A 10 39.19 11.70 -21.38
C SER A 10 40.40 12.65 -21.43
N GLN A 11 40.38 13.72 -20.64
CA GLN A 11 41.62 14.43 -20.32
C GLN A 11 42.31 13.70 -19.15
N THR A 12 43.26 12.84 -19.50
CA THR A 12 44.24 12.30 -18.55
C THR A 12 45.16 13.41 -18.08
N ILE A 13 44.95 13.90 -16.86
CA ILE A 13 45.94 14.67 -16.10
C ILE A 13 46.80 13.67 -15.34
N SER A 14 48.02 13.44 -15.81
CA SER A 14 49.03 12.62 -15.12
C SER A 14 49.58 13.38 -13.91
N ASN A 15 49.00 13.14 -12.73
CA ASN A 15 49.61 13.53 -11.45
C ASN A 15 50.54 12.41 -10.96
N SER A 16 51.81 12.47 -11.36
CA SER A 16 52.91 11.75 -10.71
C SER A 16 53.15 12.36 -9.34
N ASN A 17 52.44 11.88 -8.31
CA ASN A 17 52.85 11.82 -6.90
C ASN A 17 51.68 11.28 -6.06
N ARG A 18 51.43 9.97 -6.11
CA ARG A 18 50.64 9.27 -5.08
C ARG A 18 51.54 8.21 -4.45
N HIS A 19 51.91 8.43 -3.19
CA HIS A 19 52.23 7.32 -2.29
C HIS A 19 51.06 6.32 -2.31
N GLU A 20 51.40 5.05 -2.29
CA GLU A 20 50.54 3.89 -2.56
C GLU A 20 49.32 3.85 -1.63
N VAL A 21 48.21 4.40 -2.14
CA VAL A 21 46.87 3.97 -1.74
C VAL A 21 46.67 2.60 -2.40
N SER A 22 46.35 1.55 -1.62
CA SER A 22 46.27 0.16 -2.12
C SER A 22 45.34 0.05 -3.34
N GLU A 23 45.61 -0.91 -4.24
CA GLU A 23 44.81 -1.14 -5.46
C GLU A 23 43.34 -1.45 -5.16
N ASP A 24 43.05 -2.11 -4.03
CA ASP A 24 41.68 -2.38 -3.56
C ASP A 24 40.89 -1.08 -3.31
N TYR A 25 41.52 -0.05 -2.73
CA TYR A 25 40.87 1.24 -2.51
C TYR A 25 40.52 1.96 -3.81
N ARG A 26 41.38 1.87 -4.85
CA ARG A 26 41.09 2.48 -6.15
C ARG A 26 39.97 1.77 -6.90
N ASN A 27 39.84 0.46 -6.72
CA ASN A 27 38.78 -0.33 -7.35
C ASN A 27 37.42 -0.02 -6.72
N ASN A 28 37.32 0.04 -5.39
CA ASN A 28 36.08 0.42 -4.71
C ASN A 28 35.63 1.84 -5.07
N ASP A 29 36.56 2.79 -5.20
CA ASP A 29 36.22 4.16 -5.57
C ASP A 29 35.66 4.28 -6.99
N ASN A 30 36.20 3.49 -7.93
CA ASN A 30 35.71 3.42 -9.29
C ASN A 30 34.31 2.78 -9.37
N GLU A 31 34.04 1.74 -8.58
CA GLU A 31 32.72 1.11 -8.52
C GLU A 31 31.66 2.09 -7.98
N ILE A 32 31.96 2.81 -6.90
CA ILE A 32 31.05 3.84 -6.35
C ILE A 32 30.79 4.94 -7.38
N ASN A 33 31.82 5.41 -8.09
CA ASN A 33 31.65 6.43 -9.12
C ASN A 33 30.79 5.92 -10.29
N GLN A 34 30.91 4.64 -10.67
CA GLN A 34 30.05 4.02 -11.68
C GLN A 34 28.60 3.94 -11.21
N LEU A 35 28.36 3.57 -9.95
CA LEU A 35 27.01 3.55 -9.37
C LEU A 35 26.38 4.95 -9.38
N LEU A 36 27.14 5.98 -9.01
CA LEU A 36 26.69 7.38 -9.02
C LEU A 36 26.46 7.97 -10.42
N GLU A 37 27.00 7.33 -11.47
CA GLU A 37 26.83 7.72 -12.88
C GLU A 37 25.79 6.85 -13.61
N SER A 38 25.37 5.75 -13.00
CA SER A 38 24.34 4.85 -13.54
C SER A 38 22.92 5.40 -13.29
N PRO A 39 21.91 4.94 -14.05
CA PRO A 39 20.53 5.23 -13.71
C PRO A 39 20.21 4.85 -12.26
N PRO A 40 19.50 5.70 -11.51
CA PRO A 40 19.13 5.42 -10.13
C PRO A 40 18.27 4.15 -10.07
N SER A 41 18.54 3.30 -9.09
CA SER A 41 17.72 2.14 -8.77
C SER A 41 17.84 1.85 -7.29
N LEU A 42 16.79 1.29 -6.69
CA LEU A 42 16.83 0.92 -5.27
C LEU A 42 18.00 -0.04 -4.96
N THR A 43 18.30 -0.98 -5.87
CA THR A 43 19.44 -1.89 -5.75
C THR A 43 20.78 -1.15 -5.73
N ASN A 44 20.96 -0.14 -6.59
CA ASN A 44 22.18 0.67 -6.59
C ASN A 44 22.28 1.51 -5.32
N ASN A 45 21.15 2.03 -4.82
CA ASN A 45 21.12 2.86 -3.62
C ASN A 45 21.50 2.06 -2.36
N VAL A 46 21.10 0.79 -2.24
CA VAL A 46 21.58 -0.10 -1.16
C VAL A 46 23.10 -0.25 -1.19
N LYS A 47 23.69 -0.47 -2.38
CA LYS A 47 25.15 -0.54 -2.52
C LYS A 47 25.82 0.77 -2.12
N LEU A 48 25.22 1.91 -2.48
CA LEU A 48 25.72 3.22 -2.07
C LEU A 48 25.63 3.42 -0.56
N ARG A 49 24.57 2.96 0.13
CA ARG A 49 24.50 3.01 1.61
C ARG A 49 25.61 2.20 2.27
N ASN A 50 25.90 1.01 1.77
CA ASN A 50 27.01 0.20 2.28
C ASN A 50 28.35 0.94 2.09
N ALA A 51 28.56 1.55 0.92
CA ALA A 51 29.74 2.36 0.66
C ALA A 51 29.84 3.61 1.57
N VAL A 52 28.71 4.26 1.90
CA VAL A 52 28.66 5.34 2.90
C VAL A 52 29.14 4.83 4.25
N ALA A 53 28.58 3.71 4.73
CA ALA A 53 28.93 3.14 6.03
C ALA A 53 30.43 2.78 6.15
N GLU A 54 31.08 2.41 5.04
CA GLU A 54 32.52 2.13 4.97
C GLU A 54 33.40 3.38 4.88
N THR A 55 32.85 4.49 4.38
CA THR A 55 33.62 5.71 4.05
C THR A 55 33.45 6.82 5.10
N ALA A 56 32.27 6.93 5.70
CA ALA A 56 31.96 7.95 6.69
C ALA A 56 32.87 7.82 7.92
N THR A 57 33.44 8.94 8.34
CA THR A 57 34.30 9.03 9.53
C THR A 57 33.55 9.56 10.75
N SER A 58 32.36 10.12 10.54
CA SER A 58 31.46 10.60 11.57
C SER A 58 30.01 10.21 11.30
N ASN A 59 29.21 10.15 12.37
CA ASN A 59 27.77 9.89 12.27
C ASN A 59 27.05 10.97 11.44
N LYS A 60 27.54 12.21 11.44
CA LYS A 60 26.93 13.29 10.65
C LYS A 60 27.16 13.13 9.16
N GLU A 61 28.29 12.58 8.75
CA GLU A 61 28.53 12.24 7.34
C GLU A 61 27.59 11.16 6.84
N GLN A 62 27.38 10.14 7.67
CA GLN A 62 26.44 9.07 7.38
C GLN A 62 25.00 9.59 7.33
N GLU A 63 24.56 10.36 8.34
CA GLU A 63 23.21 10.95 8.37
C GLU A 63 22.89 11.80 7.12
N ILE A 64 23.84 12.63 6.66
CA ILE A 64 23.66 13.45 5.45
C ILE A 64 23.55 12.56 4.21
N ALA A 65 24.45 11.60 4.06
CA ALA A 65 24.45 10.71 2.91
C ALA A 65 23.19 9.83 2.90
N ASP A 66 22.74 9.37 4.06
CA ASP A 66 21.53 8.58 4.21
C ASP A 66 20.27 9.38 3.85
N SER A 67 20.24 10.68 4.20
CA SER A 67 19.19 11.61 3.80
C SER A 67 19.16 11.84 2.29
N LEU A 68 20.33 12.04 1.66
CA LEU A 68 20.42 12.18 0.20
C LEU A 68 19.96 10.90 -0.52
N LEU A 69 20.41 9.74 -0.05
CA LEU A 69 20.00 8.44 -0.59
C LEU A 69 18.51 8.18 -0.38
N GLY A 70 17.93 8.60 0.75
CA GLY A 70 16.49 8.50 0.99
C GLY A 70 15.68 9.31 -0.01
N ALA A 71 16.11 10.53 -0.31
CA ALA A 71 15.46 11.35 -1.34
C ALA A 71 15.62 10.77 -2.77
N ILE A 72 16.72 10.06 -3.06
CA ILE A 72 16.89 9.33 -4.32
C ILE A 72 15.93 8.13 -4.36
N ASP A 73 15.81 7.37 -3.27
CA ASP A 73 14.88 6.25 -3.16
C ASP A 73 13.44 6.72 -3.43
N ASP A 74 12.98 7.78 -2.75
CA ASP A 74 11.62 8.31 -2.89
C ASP A 74 11.27 8.66 -4.34
N HIS A 75 12.15 9.39 -5.03
CA HIS A 75 11.93 9.75 -6.42
C HIS A 75 12.07 8.57 -7.39
N THR A 76 12.97 7.62 -7.11
CA THR A 76 13.13 6.40 -7.93
C THR A 76 11.85 5.57 -7.88
N ILE A 77 11.30 5.41 -6.68
CA ILE A 77 10.04 4.71 -6.45
C ILE A 77 8.89 5.41 -7.17
N GLN A 78 8.81 6.76 -7.11
CA GLN A 78 7.77 7.50 -7.84
C GLN A 78 7.88 7.30 -9.36
N LEU A 79 9.09 7.35 -9.91
CA LEU A 79 9.32 7.12 -11.34
C LEU A 79 8.97 5.70 -11.77
N GLU A 80 9.33 4.71 -10.95
CA GLU A 80 9.00 3.31 -11.19
C GLU A 80 7.49 3.08 -11.10
N ALA A 81 6.82 3.66 -10.10
CA ALA A 81 5.37 3.60 -9.98
C ALA A 81 4.67 4.17 -11.22
N ILE A 82 5.08 5.37 -11.69
CA ILE A 82 4.54 5.98 -12.92
C ILE A 82 4.82 5.09 -14.14
N SER A 83 6.01 4.50 -14.25
CA SER A 83 6.35 3.58 -15.33
C SER A 83 5.45 2.34 -15.33
N ASN A 84 5.21 1.75 -14.14
CA ASN A 84 4.40 0.55 -13.97
C ASN A 84 2.95 0.72 -14.48
N TRP A 85 2.39 1.93 -14.39
CA TRP A 85 1.07 2.24 -14.98
C TRP A 85 1.02 2.10 -16.49
N THR A 86 2.13 2.31 -17.18
CA THR A 86 2.18 2.18 -18.64
C THR A 86 2.17 0.71 -19.09
N GLU A 87 2.52 -0.21 -18.19
CA GLU A 87 2.54 -1.65 -18.46
C GLU A 87 1.18 -2.31 -18.30
N GLY A 88 0.30 -1.78 -17.43
CA GLY A 88 -0.98 -2.39 -17.06
C GLY A 88 -0.80 -3.65 -16.21
N GLY A 89 -1.89 -4.37 -15.97
CA GLY A 89 -1.83 -5.65 -15.28
C GLY A 89 -1.40 -5.55 -13.82
N LEU A 90 -0.71 -6.60 -13.35
CA LEU A 90 -0.11 -6.64 -12.01
C LEU A 90 0.92 -5.52 -11.79
N SER A 91 1.67 -5.10 -12.82
CA SER A 91 2.61 -3.98 -12.72
C SER A 91 1.86 -2.70 -12.32
N ALA A 92 0.80 -2.34 -13.06
CA ALA A 92 0.01 -1.14 -12.75
C ALA A 92 -0.64 -1.22 -11.36
N PHE A 93 -1.12 -2.40 -10.94
CA PHE A 93 -1.62 -2.61 -9.58
C PHE A 93 -0.54 -2.31 -8.52
N LYS A 94 0.68 -2.82 -8.68
CA LYS A 94 1.82 -2.54 -7.79
C LYS A 94 2.20 -1.05 -7.79
N GLY A 95 2.18 -0.40 -8.96
CA GLY A 95 2.40 1.04 -9.07
C GLY A 95 1.35 1.86 -8.31
N ALA A 96 0.08 1.45 -8.38
CA ALA A 96 -1.01 2.07 -7.64
C ALA A 96 -0.87 1.91 -6.12
N LEU A 97 -0.51 0.71 -5.65
CA LEU A 97 -0.21 0.45 -4.24
C LEU A 97 0.87 1.39 -3.72
N GLU A 98 1.97 1.49 -4.46
CA GLU A 98 3.11 2.33 -4.10
C GLU A 98 2.72 3.80 -3.99
N MET A 99 1.96 4.31 -4.97
CA MET A 99 1.48 5.68 -4.98
C MET A 99 0.60 6.00 -3.75
N ILE A 100 -0.36 5.13 -3.43
CA ILE A 100 -1.22 5.30 -2.24
C ILE A 100 -0.36 5.30 -0.97
N ALA A 101 0.56 4.34 -0.85
CA ALA A 101 1.43 4.22 0.32
C ALA A 101 2.33 5.44 0.51
N GLN A 102 3.00 5.92 -0.54
CA GLN A 102 3.85 7.10 -0.47
C GLN A 102 3.06 8.34 -0.05
N ASN A 103 1.88 8.55 -0.61
CA ASN A 103 1.04 9.67 -0.21
C ASN A 103 0.66 9.59 1.28
N MET A 104 0.31 8.40 1.77
CA MET A 104 -0.05 8.18 3.18
C MET A 104 1.14 8.34 4.14
N LEU A 105 2.34 7.89 3.76
CA LEU A 105 3.56 8.04 4.56
C LEU A 105 4.03 9.50 4.62
N ASN A 106 3.90 10.23 3.51
CA ASN A 106 4.31 11.64 3.42
C ASN A 106 3.29 12.60 4.04
N ASN A 107 2.03 12.19 4.15
CA ASN A 107 0.95 13.00 4.71
C ASN A 107 0.22 12.26 5.85
N PRO A 108 0.93 11.92 6.94
CA PRO A 108 0.29 11.27 8.07
C PRO A 108 -0.78 12.20 8.68
N PRO A 109 -1.92 11.65 9.14
CA PRO A 109 -2.99 12.44 9.74
C PRO A 109 -2.53 13.14 11.01
N LYS A 110 -3.07 14.33 11.28
CA LYS A 110 -2.82 15.04 12.54
C LYS A 110 -3.84 14.59 13.58
N ASN A 111 -3.45 14.54 14.86
CA ASN A 111 -4.35 14.45 16.01
C ASN A 111 -5.48 13.40 15.93
N GLY A 112 -5.21 12.20 15.36
CA GLY A 112 -6.21 11.13 15.29
C GLY A 112 -7.40 11.40 14.37
N GLU A 113 -7.30 12.37 13.44
CA GLU A 113 -8.34 12.72 12.45
C GLU A 113 -8.72 11.56 11.51
N TYR A 114 -7.88 10.53 11.45
CA TYR A 114 -8.05 9.35 10.63
C TYR A 114 -7.87 8.10 11.49
N GLY A 115 -8.97 7.64 12.07
CA GLY A 115 -8.99 6.58 13.07
C GLY A 115 -8.40 5.24 12.62
N SER A 116 -8.60 4.90 11.34
CA SER A 116 -8.17 3.66 10.68
C SER A 116 -6.88 3.81 9.87
N TYR A 117 -6.14 4.91 10.03
CA TYR A 117 -4.89 5.14 9.28
C TYR A 117 -3.89 3.97 9.39
N TYR A 118 -3.70 3.45 10.60
CA TYR A 118 -2.79 2.32 10.83
C TYR A 118 -3.30 1.02 10.23
N GLU A 119 -4.62 0.81 10.19
CA GLU A 119 -5.23 -0.34 9.52
C GLU A 119 -5.02 -0.25 8.01
N ASP A 120 -5.17 0.93 7.42
CA ASP A 120 -4.96 1.12 5.98
C ASP A 120 -3.49 0.98 5.57
N LEU A 121 -2.54 1.44 6.41
CA LEU A 121 -1.12 1.13 6.19
C LEU A 121 -0.85 -0.37 6.26
N PHE A 122 -1.48 -1.09 7.21
CA PHE A 122 -1.30 -2.54 7.30
C PHE A 122 -1.98 -3.27 6.15
N GLN A 123 -3.13 -2.79 5.67
CA GLN A 123 -3.78 -3.34 4.49
C GLN A 123 -2.88 -3.23 3.25
N LEU A 124 -2.15 -2.12 3.08
CA LEU A 124 -1.14 -2.00 2.04
C LEU A 124 -0.01 -3.03 2.16
N VAL A 125 0.43 -3.36 3.39
CA VAL A 125 1.37 -4.47 3.64
C VAL A 125 0.77 -5.79 3.14
N LEU A 126 -0.48 -6.08 3.50
CA LEU A 126 -1.15 -7.32 3.11
C LEU A 126 -1.31 -7.42 1.59
N MET A 127 -1.65 -6.33 0.91
CA MET A 127 -1.79 -6.30 -0.54
C MET A 127 -0.45 -6.47 -1.27
N ASP A 128 0.63 -5.84 -0.77
CA ASP A 128 1.98 -6.05 -1.32
C ASP A 128 2.42 -7.51 -1.15
N VAL A 129 2.14 -8.10 0.02
CA VAL A 129 2.42 -9.53 0.27
C VAL A 129 1.60 -10.42 -0.66
N LEU A 130 0.32 -10.13 -0.89
CA LEU A 130 -0.51 -10.90 -1.82
C LEU A 130 0.03 -10.80 -3.27
N ALA A 131 0.39 -9.59 -3.71
CA ALA A 131 0.91 -9.31 -5.05
C ALA A 131 2.31 -9.92 -5.32
N ASN A 132 3.03 -10.27 -4.27
CA ASN A 132 4.35 -10.90 -4.33
C ASN A 132 4.37 -12.26 -3.59
N ALA A 133 3.21 -12.91 -3.38
CA ALA A 133 3.10 -14.07 -2.49
C ALA A 133 4.02 -15.24 -2.90
N GLU A 134 4.28 -15.41 -4.19
CA GLU A 134 5.21 -16.42 -4.69
C GLU A 134 6.67 -16.08 -4.37
N ASP A 135 7.10 -14.87 -4.71
CA ASP A 135 8.46 -14.39 -4.48
C ASP A 135 8.77 -14.30 -2.97
N TYR A 136 7.78 -13.92 -2.16
CA TYR A 136 7.88 -13.82 -0.71
C TYR A 136 7.75 -15.17 0.00
N GLY A 137 7.43 -16.24 -0.74
CA GLY A 137 7.40 -17.61 -0.23
C GLY A 137 6.15 -18.00 0.56
N PHE A 138 5.04 -17.30 0.35
CA PHE A 138 3.75 -17.56 1.01
C PHE A 138 2.74 -18.32 0.14
N SER A 139 2.93 -18.37 -1.18
CA SER A 139 1.91 -18.89 -2.12
C SER A 139 1.45 -20.33 -1.85
N GLN A 140 2.26 -21.14 -1.17
CA GLN A 140 1.93 -22.54 -0.81
C GLN A 140 1.47 -22.70 0.64
N ASP A 141 1.56 -21.66 1.47
CA ASP A 141 1.11 -21.69 2.86
C ASP A 141 -0.39 -21.41 2.92
N GLN A 142 -1.20 -22.47 2.92
CA GLN A 142 -2.66 -22.36 2.90
C GLN A 142 -3.22 -21.67 4.15
N LYS A 143 -2.56 -21.83 5.30
CA LYS A 143 -2.98 -21.20 6.55
C LYS A 143 -2.74 -19.71 6.49
N PHE A 144 -1.52 -19.31 6.10
CA PHE A 144 -1.17 -17.91 5.93
C PHE A 144 -2.05 -17.24 4.87
N MET A 145 -2.23 -17.84 3.69
CA MET A 145 -3.00 -17.25 2.61
C MET A 145 -4.48 -17.08 2.96
N GLN A 146 -5.07 -18.00 3.73
CA GLN A 146 -6.45 -17.82 4.19
C GLN A 146 -6.57 -16.71 5.24
N PHE A 147 -5.63 -16.63 6.18
CA PHE A 147 -5.60 -15.53 7.15
C PHE A 147 -5.32 -14.18 6.47
N LEU A 148 -4.49 -14.16 5.42
CA LEU A 148 -4.22 -12.98 4.61
C LEU A 148 -5.50 -12.49 3.92
N SER A 149 -6.29 -13.41 3.36
CA SER A 149 -7.60 -13.12 2.76
C SER A 149 -8.55 -12.44 3.76
N TRP A 150 -8.75 -13.02 4.94
CA TRP A 150 -9.60 -12.40 5.98
C TRP A 150 -9.00 -11.09 6.51
N GLY A 151 -7.68 -10.98 6.58
CA GLY A 151 -7.01 -9.72 6.92
C GLY A 151 -7.32 -8.62 5.91
N LEU A 152 -7.25 -8.92 4.61
CA LEU A 152 -7.63 -7.99 3.56
C LEU A 152 -9.11 -7.62 3.63
N GLU A 153 -9.97 -8.58 3.97
CA GLU A 153 -11.42 -8.37 4.03
C GLU A 153 -11.85 -7.50 5.22
N TYR A 154 -11.25 -7.70 6.39
CA TYR A 154 -11.72 -7.11 7.66
C TYR A 154 -10.84 -5.99 8.22
N ILE A 155 -9.68 -5.70 7.65
CA ILE A 155 -8.77 -4.64 8.11
C ILE A 155 -8.76 -3.52 7.08
N GLY A 156 -8.96 -2.29 7.52
CA GLY A 156 -8.92 -1.11 6.68
C GLY A 156 -10.24 -0.35 6.66
N THR A 157 -10.20 0.90 6.23
CA THR A 157 -11.37 1.78 6.27
C THR A 157 -12.54 1.25 5.45
N GLY A 158 -13.67 1.08 6.10
CA GLY A 158 -14.94 0.64 5.53
C GLY A 158 -15.04 -0.86 5.33
N GLN A 159 -13.96 -1.59 5.55
CA GLN A 159 -13.85 -3.03 5.40
C GLN A 159 -14.10 -3.72 6.74
N HIS A 160 -15.25 -3.39 7.33
CA HIS A 160 -15.64 -3.90 8.63
C HIS A 160 -16.95 -4.66 8.51
N SER A 161 -16.99 -5.82 9.13
CA SER A 161 -18.16 -6.67 9.20
C SER A 161 -18.17 -7.50 10.47
N SER A 162 -19.36 -7.79 10.98
CA SER A 162 -19.50 -8.65 12.17
C SER A 162 -19.29 -10.14 11.89
N TRP A 163 -19.05 -10.52 10.64
CA TRP A 163 -18.61 -11.87 10.27
C TRP A 163 -17.25 -12.27 10.86
N VAL A 164 -16.53 -11.32 11.46
CA VAL A 164 -15.39 -11.60 12.37
C VAL A 164 -15.76 -12.59 13.50
N GLU A 165 -17.05 -12.71 13.87
CA GLU A 165 -17.53 -13.75 14.81
C GLU A 165 -17.15 -15.16 14.35
N ASN A 166 -17.02 -15.37 13.04
CA ASN A 166 -16.74 -16.67 12.48
C ASN A 166 -15.26 -16.99 12.30
N LEU A 167 -14.36 -16.12 12.79
CA LEU A 167 -12.93 -16.29 12.59
C LEU A 167 -12.32 -17.17 13.70
N PRO A 168 -11.49 -18.19 13.34
CA PRO A 168 -10.80 -19.02 14.31
C PRO A 168 -9.63 -18.27 14.97
N ASP A 169 -9.16 -18.81 16.09
CA ASP A 169 -7.88 -18.41 16.68
C ASP A 169 -6.73 -19.07 15.90
N PRO A 170 -5.78 -18.30 15.32
CA PRO A 170 -4.66 -18.84 14.55
C PRO A 170 -3.82 -19.90 15.27
N SER A 171 -3.74 -19.83 16.61
CA SER A 171 -2.98 -20.78 17.43
C SER A 171 -3.64 -22.16 17.53
N THR A 172 -4.93 -22.25 17.22
CA THR A 172 -5.70 -23.51 17.26
C THR A 172 -5.71 -24.25 15.93
N ILE A 173 -5.26 -23.58 14.85
CA ILE A 173 -5.21 -24.14 13.51
C ILE A 173 -3.83 -24.76 13.28
N PRO A 174 -3.72 -26.07 12.95
CA PRO A 174 -2.46 -26.71 12.61
C PRO A 174 -1.78 -26.07 11.40
N ASP A 175 -0.45 -26.11 11.35
CA ASP A 175 0.29 -25.65 10.19
C ASP A 175 0.03 -26.54 8.97
N GLY A 176 -0.09 -25.93 7.78
CA GLY A 176 -0.45 -26.62 6.55
C GLY A 176 -1.95 -26.91 6.38
N GLU A 177 -2.79 -26.67 7.40
CA GLU A 177 -4.24 -26.76 7.27
C GLU A 177 -4.83 -25.40 6.86
N ARG A 178 -5.63 -25.38 5.79
CA ARG A 178 -6.41 -24.19 5.43
C ARG A 178 -7.52 -23.98 6.48
N PRO A 179 -7.52 -22.87 7.25
CA PRO A 179 -8.61 -22.60 8.17
C PRO A 179 -9.92 -22.39 7.42
N THR A 180 -11.04 -22.64 8.09
CA THR A 180 -12.39 -22.43 7.56
C THR A 180 -13.15 -21.53 8.51
N SER A 181 -14.03 -20.66 8.03
CA SER A 181 -14.94 -19.89 8.89
C SER A 181 -16.04 -20.78 9.48
N LYS A 182 -16.31 -20.65 10.78
CA LYS A 182 -17.36 -21.35 11.56
C LYS A 182 -17.70 -20.50 12.79
N ASP A 183 -18.67 -20.88 13.61
CA ASP A 183 -18.98 -20.19 14.87
C ASP A 183 -17.85 -20.36 15.92
N TYR A 184 -16.81 -19.52 15.83
CA TYR A 184 -15.59 -19.55 16.66
C TYR A 184 -15.59 -18.51 17.78
N ASP A 185 -16.71 -17.79 17.98
CA ASP A 185 -16.78 -16.69 18.93
C ASP A 185 -15.69 -15.62 18.67
N GLY A 186 -15.38 -15.36 17.40
CA GLY A 186 -14.21 -14.61 16.97
C GLY A 186 -14.18 -13.18 17.49
N ASN A 187 -15.33 -12.50 17.61
CA ASN A 187 -15.36 -11.17 18.24
C ASN A 187 -15.09 -11.27 19.73
N LYS A 188 -15.76 -12.19 20.43
CA LYS A 188 -15.61 -12.40 21.88
C LYS A 188 -14.15 -12.72 22.26
N ASN A 189 -13.46 -13.45 21.38
CA ASN A 189 -12.10 -13.94 21.58
C ASN A 189 -11.01 -13.03 20.98
N ASN A 190 -11.36 -11.88 20.38
CA ASN A 190 -10.43 -10.98 19.70
C ASN A 190 -9.61 -11.67 18.58
N ASN A 191 -10.24 -12.59 17.84
CA ASN A 191 -9.53 -13.42 16.86
C ASN A 191 -9.02 -12.60 15.67
N LEU A 192 -9.68 -11.50 15.27
CA LEU A 192 -9.14 -10.61 14.23
C LEU A 192 -7.78 -10.00 14.61
N SER A 193 -7.65 -9.47 15.83
CA SER A 193 -6.38 -8.94 16.33
C SER A 193 -5.29 -10.02 16.39
N LYS A 194 -5.64 -11.26 16.79
CA LYS A 194 -4.72 -12.40 16.76
C LYS A 194 -4.31 -12.81 15.34
N ILE A 195 -5.23 -12.75 14.38
CA ILE A 195 -4.96 -12.99 12.96
C ILE A 195 -3.99 -11.93 12.44
N ALA A 196 -4.21 -10.65 12.73
CA ALA A 196 -3.31 -9.58 12.36
C ALA A 196 -1.91 -9.77 12.95
N ASP A 197 -1.80 -10.18 14.22
CA ASP A 197 -0.51 -10.49 14.86
C ASP A 197 0.17 -11.73 14.26
N TYR A 198 -0.59 -12.76 13.91
CA TYR A 198 -0.08 -13.91 13.17
C TYR A 198 0.50 -13.50 11.81
N LEU A 199 -0.24 -12.71 11.03
CA LEU A 199 0.21 -12.20 9.72
C LEU A 199 1.48 -11.36 9.88
N TRP A 200 1.45 -10.39 10.80
CA TRP A 200 2.58 -9.52 11.11
C TRP A 200 3.85 -10.32 11.40
N LYS A 201 3.78 -11.29 12.33
CA LYS A 201 4.92 -12.11 12.73
C LYS A 201 5.48 -12.91 11.56
N ASN A 202 4.63 -13.55 10.78
CA ASN A 202 5.06 -14.34 9.63
C ASN A 202 5.73 -13.46 8.56
N ILE A 203 5.16 -12.30 8.26
CA ILE A 203 5.75 -11.35 7.31
C ILE A 203 7.10 -10.83 7.84
N ALA A 204 7.17 -10.40 9.11
CA ALA A 204 8.39 -9.92 9.74
C ALA A 204 9.54 -10.93 9.66
N THR A 205 9.27 -12.23 9.83
CA THR A 205 10.30 -13.28 9.74
C THR A 205 10.89 -13.46 8.34
N LYS A 206 10.21 -12.96 7.29
CA LYS A 206 10.65 -13.07 5.89
C LYS A 206 11.38 -11.81 5.41
N ILE A 207 11.34 -10.72 6.16
CA ILE A 207 12.05 -9.48 5.82
C ILE A 207 13.56 -9.70 5.94
N GLY A 208 14.29 -9.32 4.90
CA GLY A 208 15.73 -9.59 4.75
C GLY A 208 16.07 -10.98 4.20
N ASP A 209 15.14 -11.94 4.21
CA ASP A 209 15.33 -13.29 3.62
C ASP A 209 14.66 -13.40 2.24
N LYS A 210 13.31 -13.34 2.22
CA LYS A 210 12.50 -13.45 1.00
C LYS A 210 11.84 -12.14 0.60
N ILE A 211 11.57 -11.29 1.59
CA ILE A 211 11.04 -9.95 1.39
C ILE A 211 12.22 -8.99 1.43
N PRO A 212 12.54 -8.30 0.33
CA PRO A 212 13.61 -7.30 0.32
C PRO A 212 13.38 -6.21 1.39
N GLU A 213 14.45 -5.75 2.05
CA GLU A 213 14.35 -4.72 3.10
C GLU A 213 13.78 -3.38 2.58
N ASN A 214 13.91 -3.13 1.28
CA ASN A 214 13.37 -1.95 0.59
C ASN A 214 11.98 -2.18 -0.03
N SER A 215 11.36 -3.35 0.17
CA SER A 215 10.01 -3.61 -0.34
C SER A 215 8.98 -2.66 0.28
N LEU A 216 7.82 -2.56 -0.37
CA LEU A 216 6.71 -1.78 0.15
C LEU A 216 6.24 -2.32 1.52
N ALA A 217 6.06 -3.64 1.66
CA ALA A 217 5.73 -4.27 2.93
C ALA A 217 6.74 -3.94 4.04
N SER A 218 8.04 -4.00 3.75
CA SER A 218 9.09 -3.70 4.74
C SER A 218 9.04 -2.24 5.21
N ARG A 219 8.96 -1.28 4.29
CA ARG A 219 8.88 0.15 4.62
C ARG A 219 7.64 0.49 5.44
N LEU A 220 6.48 -0.06 5.08
CA LEU A 220 5.23 0.16 5.80
C LEU A 220 5.25 -0.47 7.20
N MET A 221 5.78 -1.69 7.34
CA MET A 221 5.94 -2.33 8.64
C MET A 221 6.92 -1.56 9.53
N GLN A 222 7.97 -0.97 8.96
CA GLN A 222 8.88 -0.10 9.70
C GLN A 222 8.16 1.16 10.21
N ALA A 223 7.41 1.86 9.34
CA ALA A 223 6.60 3.02 9.75
C ALA A 223 5.53 2.67 10.81
N LEU A 224 4.97 1.47 10.75
CA LEU A 224 4.06 0.94 11.75
C LEU A 224 4.77 0.55 13.06
N SER A 225 6.07 0.29 13.03
CA SER A 225 6.88 0.00 14.23
C SER A 225 7.43 1.26 14.91
N ASP A 226 7.59 2.35 14.15
CA ASP A 226 8.13 3.62 14.65
C ASP A 226 7.38 4.10 15.91
N GLY A 227 8.15 4.39 16.97
CA GLY A 227 7.66 4.85 18.27
C GLY A 227 7.64 3.80 19.40
N GLU A 228 7.96 2.52 19.12
CA GLU A 228 7.95 1.44 20.13
C GLU A 228 9.34 1.12 20.75
N ASN A 229 10.31 2.05 20.68
CA ASN A 229 11.69 1.87 21.17
C ASN A 229 12.49 0.73 20.50
N SER A 230 12.15 0.35 19.27
CA SER A 230 12.89 -0.65 18.49
C SER A 230 13.56 -0.01 17.27
N ASP A 231 14.88 -0.17 17.15
CA ASP A 231 15.55 -0.05 15.86
C ASP A 231 15.06 -1.22 14.99
N GLY A 232 14.15 -0.94 14.05
CA GLY A 232 13.62 -1.93 13.10
C GLY A 232 12.17 -2.36 13.35
N ILE A 233 11.77 -3.43 12.65
CA ILE A 233 10.40 -3.92 12.61
C ILE A 233 10.06 -4.66 13.91
N ALA A 234 8.92 -4.32 14.51
CA ALA A 234 8.45 -4.91 15.75
C ALA A 234 8.27 -6.44 15.62
N SER A 235 8.56 -7.18 16.69
CA SER A 235 8.41 -8.65 16.72
C SER A 235 6.96 -9.14 16.82
N SER A 236 6.01 -8.23 17.00
CA SER A 236 4.57 -8.49 17.14
C SER A 236 3.79 -7.29 16.61
N LEU A 237 2.49 -7.47 16.45
CA LEU A 237 1.61 -6.39 16.00
C LEU A 237 1.77 -5.13 16.88
N PRO A 238 2.10 -3.97 16.30
CA PRO A 238 2.28 -2.74 17.08
C PRO A 238 1.02 -2.35 17.85
N ASN A 239 1.17 -1.76 19.03
CA ASN A 239 0.05 -1.43 19.91
C ASN A 239 -0.94 -0.47 19.25
N LYS A 240 -0.42 0.52 18.50
CA LYS A 240 -1.22 1.51 17.76
C LYS A 240 -2.16 0.90 16.71
N LEU A 241 -1.87 -0.32 16.24
CA LEU A 241 -2.70 -1.09 15.33
C LEU A 241 -3.55 -2.13 16.08
N SER A 242 -2.95 -2.89 17.01
CA SER A 242 -3.68 -3.93 17.76
C SER A 242 -4.90 -3.38 18.53
N GLN A 243 -4.82 -2.14 19.02
CA GLN A 243 -5.90 -1.47 19.75
C GLN A 243 -7.08 -1.10 18.84
N THR A 244 -6.85 -0.83 17.56
CA THR A 244 -7.94 -0.54 16.60
C THR A 244 -8.65 -1.81 16.15
N LEU A 245 -7.98 -2.96 16.22
CA LEU A 245 -8.53 -4.28 15.84
C LEU A 245 -9.15 -5.05 17.00
N TYR A 246 -9.27 -4.43 18.19
CA TYR A 246 -9.90 -5.06 19.34
C TYR A 246 -11.41 -5.20 19.14
N THR A 247 -11.96 -6.42 19.24
CA THR A 247 -13.36 -6.73 18.88
C THR A 247 -14.23 -7.16 20.06
N GLY A 248 -13.70 -7.53 21.24
CA GLY A 248 -14.56 -8.11 22.28
C GLY A 248 -14.14 -8.01 23.73
N ASN A 249 -15.15 -7.77 24.57
CA ASN A 249 -15.17 -7.87 26.04
C ASN A 249 -15.89 -9.17 26.52
N GLY A 250 -15.88 -10.23 25.71
CA GLY A 250 -16.30 -11.59 26.09
C GLY A 250 -17.81 -11.90 26.22
N THR A 251 -18.74 -10.93 26.11
CA THR A 251 -20.16 -11.17 26.45
C THR A 251 -21.17 -11.13 25.31
N THR A 252 -20.88 -10.50 24.17
CA THR A 252 -21.77 -10.50 22.99
C THR A 252 -20.94 -10.46 21.70
N ALA A 253 -21.57 -10.74 20.55
CA ALA A 253 -20.92 -10.66 19.24
C ALA A 253 -20.48 -9.22 18.89
N VAL A 254 -21.29 -8.21 19.24
CA VAL A 254 -20.98 -6.78 19.07
C VAL A 254 -21.54 -6.02 20.27
N SER A 255 -20.73 -5.34 21.09
CA SER A 255 -21.25 -4.47 22.18
C SER A 255 -20.28 -3.51 22.85
N SER A 256 -18.98 -3.54 22.54
CA SER A 256 -18.03 -2.80 23.37
C SER A 256 -17.92 -1.31 23.01
N GLU A 257 -18.33 -0.90 21.78
CA GLU A 257 -18.07 0.45 21.24
C GLU A 257 -16.59 0.86 21.47
N THR A 258 -15.67 -0.11 21.36
CA THR A 258 -14.21 0.05 21.52
C THR A 258 -13.49 -0.57 20.32
N GLY A 259 -12.24 -0.13 20.07
CA GLY A 259 -11.41 -0.65 18.98
C GLY A 259 -12.16 -0.73 17.66
N TYR A 260 -12.30 -1.95 17.15
CA TYR A 260 -12.87 -2.27 15.85
C TYR A 260 -14.31 -1.78 15.71
N TYR A 261 -15.06 -1.77 16.81
CA TYR A 261 -16.46 -1.33 16.85
C TYR A 261 -16.63 0.13 17.27
N ASN A 262 -15.56 0.85 17.62
CA ASN A 262 -15.66 2.26 18.01
C ASN A 262 -15.69 3.17 16.79
N ALA A 263 -16.88 3.33 16.23
CA ALA A 263 -17.12 4.15 15.06
C ALA A 263 -16.90 5.67 15.29
N SER A 264 -16.57 6.10 16.52
CA SER A 264 -16.31 7.50 16.87
C SER A 264 -14.85 7.82 17.23
N GLN A 265 -13.99 6.81 17.50
CA GLN A 265 -12.64 7.04 18.05
C GLN A 265 -11.54 6.15 17.47
N GLY A 266 -11.72 5.56 16.29
CA GLY A 266 -10.64 4.75 15.71
C GLY A 266 -11.09 3.54 14.90
N GLY A 267 -12.30 3.04 15.14
CA GLY A 267 -12.83 1.92 14.38
C GLY A 267 -13.01 2.31 12.91
N GLY A 268 -12.56 1.46 12.00
CA GLY A 268 -12.55 1.76 10.56
C GLY A 268 -13.90 1.74 9.87
N TRP A 269 -15.04 1.70 10.58
CA TRP A 269 -16.36 1.85 9.97
C TRP A 269 -16.51 3.15 9.18
N ILE A 270 -17.20 3.10 8.04
CA ILE A 270 -17.62 4.32 7.32
C ILE A 270 -18.71 5.00 8.14
N THR A 271 -18.45 6.24 8.52
CA THR A 271 -19.40 7.10 9.24
C THR A 271 -19.35 8.51 8.67
N THR A 272 -20.24 9.39 9.14
CA THR A 272 -20.16 10.82 8.80
C THR A 272 -18.82 11.45 9.16
N ASN A 273 -18.13 10.92 10.19
CA ASN A 273 -16.85 11.44 10.66
C ASN A 273 -15.66 10.70 10.04
N ASN A 274 -15.80 9.41 9.71
CA ASN A 274 -14.78 8.65 9.00
C ASN A 274 -15.02 8.72 7.48
N ASN A 275 -14.58 9.85 6.91
CA ASN A 275 -14.73 10.17 5.49
C ASN A 275 -13.52 9.68 4.66
N ASN A 276 -13.02 8.48 4.91
CA ASN A 276 -11.90 7.89 4.14
C ASN A 276 -12.37 6.64 3.37
N MET A 277 -11.55 6.22 2.41
CA MET A 277 -11.72 4.99 1.66
C MET A 277 -10.42 4.21 1.78
N SER A 278 -10.53 2.92 2.08
CA SER A 278 -9.34 2.08 2.23
C SER A 278 -8.55 1.98 0.93
N PRO A 279 -7.24 1.72 1.01
CA PRO A 279 -6.41 1.44 -0.14
C PRO A 279 -7.00 0.37 -1.07
N MET A 280 -7.52 -0.72 -0.53
CA MET A 280 -8.10 -1.79 -1.34
C MET A 280 -9.36 -1.36 -2.09
N MET A 281 -10.24 -0.59 -1.45
CA MET A 281 -11.45 -0.08 -2.09
C MET A 281 -11.15 0.94 -3.17
N ARG A 282 -10.07 1.73 -3.03
CA ARG A 282 -9.60 2.62 -4.10
C ARG A 282 -9.14 1.84 -5.32
N LEU A 283 -8.47 0.72 -5.10
CA LEU A 283 -7.96 -0.13 -6.18
C LEU A 283 -9.11 -0.82 -6.92
N VAL A 284 -10.05 -1.43 -6.18
CA VAL A 284 -11.27 -2.00 -6.77
C VAL A 284 -12.04 -0.93 -7.55
N LEU A 285 -12.28 0.23 -6.94
CA LEU A 285 -12.98 1.33 -7.60
C LEU A 285 -12.30 1.73 -8.90
N LEU A 286 -10.99 1.91 -8.86
CA LEU A 286 -10.24 2.34 -10.02
C LEU A 286 -10.30 1.30 -11.15
N SER A 287 -10.17 0.01 -10.82
CA SER A 287 -10.33 -1.08 -11.79
C SER A 287 -11.71 -1.04 -12.45
N ASN A 288 -12.77 -0.84 -11.66
CA ASN A 288 -14.15 -0.79 -12.14
C ASN A 288 -14.36 0.43 -13.05
N ILE A 289 -13.96 1.62 -12.61
CA ILE A 289 -14.06 2.85 -13.41
C ILE A 289 -13.36 2.69 -14.75
N LEU A 290 -12.15 2.14 -14.75
CA LEU A 290 -11.36 2.04 -15.97
C LEU A 290 -11.78 0.89 -16.90
N SER A 291 -12.58 -0.05 -16.43
CA SER A 291 -13.23 -1.04 -17.30
C SER A 291 -14.32 -0.39 -18.18
N GLU A 292 -14.88 0.72 -17.71
CA GLU A 292 -15.94 1.47 -18.40
C GLU A 292 -15.42 2.74 -19.09
N LEU A 293 -14.36 3.36 -18.53
CA LEU A 293 -13.72 4.56 -19.06
C LEU A 293 -12.28 4.26 -19.51
N GLU A 294 -11.99 4.45 -20.79
CA GLU A 294 -10.67 4.15 -21.37
C GLU A 294 -9.53 5.00 -20.76
N GLU A 295 -9.82 6.23 -20.30
CA GLU A 295 -8.81 7.15 -19.77
C GLU A 295 -9.32 7.98 -18.58
N LEU A 296 -8.40 8.31 -17.66
CA LEU A 296 -8.62 9.24 -16.55
C LEU A 296 -7.59 10.37 -16.59
N SER A 297 -8.03 11.60 -16.28
CA SER A 297 -7.08 12.71 -16.10
C SER A 297 -6.18 12.48 -14.88
N THR A 298 -5.01 13.12 -14.81
CA THR A 298 -4.13 13.07 -13.62
C THR A 298 -4.85 13.56 -12.37
N ASN A 299 -5.69 14.60 -12.49
CA ASN A 299 -6.44 15.15 -11.36
C ASN A 299 -7.51 14.19 -10.83
N ASP A 300 -8.26 13.54 -11.73
CA ASP A 300 -9.29 12.57 -11.32
C ASP A 300 -8.64 11.32 -10.71
N LEU A 301 -7.52 10.84 -11.28
CA LEU A 301 -6.72 9.75 -10.70
C LEU A 301 -6.22 10.09 -9.29
N ASN A 302 -5.59 11.24 -9.12
CA ASN A 302 -5.09 11.67 -7.80
C ASN A 302 -6.24 11.84 -6.79
N THR A 303 -7.43 12.24 -7.24
CA THR A 303 -8.60 12.32 -6.38
C THR A 303 -9.02 10.93 -5.91
N ILE A 304 -9.02 9.92 -6.79
CA ILE A 304 -9.35 8.53 -6.44
C ILE A 304 -8.29 7.92 -5.52
N LEU A 305 -7.00 8.11 -5.80
CA LEU A 305 -5.91 7.51 -5.01
C LEU A 305 -5.70 8.19 -3.65
N TYR A 306 -5.90 9.50 -3.55
CA TYR A 306 -5.46 10.27 -2.37
C TYR A 306 -6.58 11.07 -1.69
N GLY A 307 -7.69 11.32 -2.39
CA GLY A 307 -8.80 12.11 -1.87
C GLY A 307 -9.52 11.43 -0.71
N ASN A 308 -10.28 12.22 0.04
CA ASN A 308 -11.23 11.68 1.03
C ASN A 308 -12.48 11.13 0.34
N LEU A 309 -13.29 10.32 1.03
CA LEU A 309 -14.44 9.62 0.48
C LEU A 309 -15.44 10.56 -0.22
N ASN A 310 -15.74 11.72 0.36
CA ASN A 310 -16.59 12.74 -0.27
C ASN A 310 -15.99 13.23 -1.60
N SER A 311 -14.71 13.57 -1.65
CA SER A 311 -14.04 14.01 -2.89
C SER A 311 -14.04 12.92 -3.96
N ILE A 312 -13.82 11.66 -3.57
CA ILE A 312 -13.93 10.51 -4.47
C ILE A 312 -15.34 10.38 -5.02
N ASN A 313 -16.36 10.47 -4.16
CA ASN A 313 -17.76 10.33 -4.55
C ASN A 313 -18.20 11.43 -5.52
N GLU A 314 -17.75 12.68 -5.31
CA GLU A 314 -18.02 13.77 -6.27
C GLU A 314 -17.25 13.63 -7.58
N CYS A 315 -16.01 13.13 -7.54
CA CYS A 315 -15.25 12.80 -8.75
C CYS A 315 -15.96 11.71 -9.57
N TYR A 316 -16.38 10.63 -8.92
CA TYR A 316 -17.18 9.56 -9.53
C TYR A 316 -18.46 10.09 -10.19
N LYS A 317 -19.27 10.88 -9.48
CA LYS A 317 -20.49 11.47 -10.05
C LYS A 317 -20.20 12.33 -11.28
N LYS A 318 -19.11 13.09 -11.26
CA LYS A 318 -18.67 13.90 -12.41
C LYS A 318 -18.29 13.00 -13.59
N LEU A 319 -17.52 11.92 -13.36
CA LEU A 319 -17.07 11.01 -14.41
C LEU A 319 -18.25 10.35 -15.16
N PHE A 320 -19.29 9.95 -14.42
CA PHE A 320 -20.46 9.27 -15.00
C PHE A 320 -21.70 10.17 -15.18
N ASN A 321 -21.54 11.49 -15.07
CA ASN A 321 -22.63 12.48 -15.19
C ASN A 321 -23.87 12.17 -14.32
N ILE A 322 -23.63 11.71 -13.10
CA ILE A 322 -24.68 11.35 -12.14
C ILE A 322 -25.26 12.63 -11.53
N THR A 323 -26.55 12.83 -11.75
CA THR A 323 -27.32 13.92 -11.13
C THR A 323 -28.36 13.31 -10.20
N THR A 324 -28.73 14.03 -9.13
CA THR A 324 -29.77 13.60 -8.16
C THR A 324 -31.13 13.24 -8.80
N SER A 325 -31.36 13.62 -10.06
CA SER A 325 -32.55 13.29 -10.85
C SER A 325 -32.46 11.94 -11.58
N ASN A 326 -31.24 11.46 -11.87
CA ASN A 326 -30.99 10.24 -12.66
C ASN A 326 -30.95 8.97 -11.79
N ALA A 327 -30.76 9.10 -10.48
CA ALA A 327 -30.70 7.98 -9.54
C ALA A 327 -31.99 7.14 -9.43
N VAL A 328 -33.11 7.68 -9.91
CA VAL A 328 -34.45 7.11 -9.65
C VAL A 328 -35.31 6.99 -10.91
N SER A 329 -34.88 7.41 -12.10
CA SER A 329 -35.78 7.40 -13.28
C SER A 329 -35.07 7.23 -14.61
N GLN A 330 -34.80 6.00 -15.07
CA GLN A 330 -34.81 5.68 -16.50
C GLN A 330 -35.25 4.22 -16.73
N SER A 331 -36.50 4.05 -17.14
CA SER A 331 -37.13 2.75 -17.43
C SER A 331 -36.97 2.31 -18.89
N ASN A 332 -36.03 2.87 -19.65
CA ASN A 332 -35.93 2.64 -21.11
C ASN A 332 -34.50 2.78 -21.67
N GLN A 333 -33.45 2.42 -20.92
CA GLN A 333 -32.09 2.33 -21.48
C GLN A 333 -31.53 0.93 -21.30
N SER A 334 -30.76 0.50 -22.30
CA SER A 334 -30.00 -0.75 -22.39
C SER A 334 -28.71 -0.74 -21.56
N GLU A 335 -28.47 0.31 -20.77
CA GLU A 335 -27.30 0.49 -19.91
C GLU A 335 -27.75 0.57 -18.44
N LYS A 336 -27.04 -0.15 -17.56
CA LYS A 336 -27.34 -0.24 -16.12
C LYS A 336 -27.12 1.14 -15.46
N PRO A 337 -28.08 1.67 -14.69
CA PRO A 337 -27.93 2.99 -14.09
C PRO A 337 -26.86 2.96 -12.99
N HIS A 338 -25.99 3.98 -12.98
CA HIS A 338 -25.01 4.18 -11.92
C HIS A 338 -25.67 4.66 -10.61
N PRO A 339 -25.34 4.07 -9.45
CA PRO A 339 -25.89 4.50 -8.16
C PRO A 339 -25.30 5.83 -7.67
N ASP A 340 -25.98 6.50 -6.74
CA ASP A 340 -25.54 7.80 -6.20
C ASP A 340 -24.32 7.73 -5.27
N ASN A 341 -24.01 6.52 -4.78
CA ASN A 341 -22.98 6.27 -3.77
C ASN A 341 -21.90 5.33 -4.31
N ILE A 342 -20.65 5.70 -4.09
CA ILE A 342 -19.48 4.97 -4.58
C ILE A 342 -19.38 3.52 -4.11
N TYR A 343 -19.73 3.21 -2.86
CA TYR A 343 -19.71 1.84 -2.36
C TYR A 343 -20.83 1.00 -2.95
N GLN A 344 -21.99 1.61 -3.23
CA GLN A 344 -23.05 0.94 -3.98
C GLN A 344 -22.59 0.65 -5.41
N TYR A 345 -21.84 1.55 -6.04
CA TYR A 345 -21.25 1.30 -7.36
C TYR A 345 -20.31 0.10 -7.34
N ILE A 346 -19.39 0.05 -6.37
CA ILE A 346 -18.48 -1.09 -6.19
C ILE A 346 -19.25 -2.40 -6.00
N ILE A 347 -20.21 -2.42 -5.08
CA ILE A 347 -21.03 -3.62 -4.79
C ILE A 347 -21.84 -4.07 -6.01
N GLN A 348 -22.44 -3.12 -6.75
CA GLN A 348 -23.27 -3.45 -7.90
C GLN A 348 -22.47 -3.79 -9.16
N PHE A 349 -21.16 -3.52 -9.20
CA PHE A 349 -20.35 -3.67 -10.39
C PHE A 349 -20.35 -5.12 -10.91
N ASP A 350 -20.10 -6.08 -10.03
CA ASP A 350 -20.02 -7.51 -10.36
C ASP A 350 -21.40 -8.22 -10.36
N ASN A 351 -22.47 -7.49 -10.05
CA ASN A 351 -23.82 -8.06 -10.00
C ASN A 351 -24.47 -8.09 -11.39
N ASP A 352 -24.39 -9.22 -12.08
CA ASP A 352 -24.97 -9.47 -13.41
C ASP A 352 -26.50 -9.65 -13.42
N ASP A 353 -27.18 -9.59 -12.28
CA ASP A 353 -28.64 -9.71 -12.21
C ASP A 353 -29.33 -8.38 -12.58
N ASP A 354 -29.90 -8.34 -13.79
CA ASP A 354 -30.72 -7.24 -14.34
C ASP A 354 -31.98 -6.93 -13.53
N SER A 355 -32.33 -7.73 -12.50
CA SER A 355 -33.41 -7.41 -11.58
C SER A 355 -32.99 -6.28 -10.62
N VAL A 356 -33.14 -5.05 -11.11
CA VAL A 356 -33.08 -3.80 -10.34
C VAL A 356 -33.66 -3.99 -8.94
N HIS A 357 -32.80 -4.14 -7.92
CA HIS A 357 -33.19 -3.96 -6.54
C HIS A 357 -32.57 -2.68 -5.99
N ARG A 358 -33.45 -1.68 -5.87
CA ARG A 358 -33.19 -0.40 -5.23
C ARG A 358 -32.99 -0.62 -3.73
N PRO A 359 -32.15 0.21 -3.09
CA PRO A 359 -31.61 -0.07 -1.77
C PRO A 359 -32.67 0.11 -0.69
N SER A 360 -32.78 -0.87 0.18
CA SER A 360 -32.89 -0.60 1.60
C SER A 360 -32.04 -1.61 2.33
N THR A 361 -31.08 -1.14 3.11
CA THR A 361 -30.63 -1.91 4.26
C THR A 361 -31.87 -2.40 5.02
N ARG A 362 -31.84 -3.67 5.41
CA ARG A 362 -32.92 -4.50 5.99
C ARG A 362 -33.68 -5.34 4.94
N ASP A 363 -33.41 -6.64 5.06
CA ASP A 363 -34.18 -7.79 4.57
C ASP A 363 -33.79 -8.25 3.15
N ASP A 364 -32.96 -9.30 3.16
CA ASP A 364 -32.54 -10.15 2.04
C ASP A 364 -31.51 -9.56 1.06
N LEU A 365 -30.23 -9.57 1.47
CA LEU A 365 -29.18 -9.78 0.49
C LEU A 365 -29.24 -11.24 0.05
N PRO A 366 -29.54 -11.55 -1.22
CA PRO A 366 -29.22 -12.88 -1.72
C PRO A 366 -27.73 -13.10 -1.49
N GLN A 367 -27.35 -14.28 -1.00
CA GLN A 367 -25.99 -14.76 -1.12
C GLN A 367 -25.76 -15.04 -2.61
N ASP A 368 -25.61 -13.97 -3.40
CA ASP A 368 -25.45 -14.06 -4.83
C ASP A 368 -24.06 -14.64 -5.17
N ASN A 369 -23.11 -14.57 -4.23
CA ASN A 369 -21.73 -15.02 -4.36
C ASN A 369 -20.95 -14.28 -5.46
N HIS A 370 -21.30 -13.02 -5.73
CA HIS A 370 -20.69 -12.21 -6.80
C HIS A 370 -19.80 -11.07 -6.28
N GLY A 371 -19.04 -11.29 -5.20
CA GLY A 371 -18.01 -10.34 -4.75
C GLY A 371 -18.42 -9.45 -3.57
N TRP A 372 -18.26 -8.14 -3.70
CA TRP A 372 -18.48 -7.18 -2.61
C TRP A 372 -19.95 -7.01 -2.25
N GLN A 373 -20.28 -7.04 -0.97
CA GLN A 373 -21.67 -6.96 -0.49
C GLN A 373 -21.80 -6.23 0.86
N ASP A 374 -22.95 -5.59 1.10
CA ASP A 374 -23.28 -4.93 2.38
C ASP A 374 -23.86 -5.93 3.41
N SER A 375 -23.03 -6.85 3.88
CA SER A 375 -23.44 -7.95 4.76
C SER A 375 -22.92 -7.81 6.19
N SER A 376 -23.71 -8.28 7.16
CA SER A 376 -23.28 -8.42 8.55
C SER A 376 -23.68 -9.80 9.06
N LEU A 377 -23.16 -10.21 10.23
CA LEU A 377 -23.40 -11.52 10.83
C LEU A 377 -24.89 -11.89 10.80
N ASN A 378 -25.19 -13.04 10.21
CA ASN A 378 -26.55 -13.57 10.03
C ASN A 378 -27.52 -12.61 9.30
N HIS A 379 -26.97 -11.64 8.54
CA HIS A 379 -27.71 -10.56 7.87
C HIS A 379 -28.55 -9.70 8.82
N VAL A 380 -28.16 -9.61 10.09
CA VAL A 380 -28.88 -8.83 11.11
C VAL A 380 -28.23 -7.46 11.29
N THR A 381 -28.96 -6.40 10.98
CA THR A 381 -28.44 -5.01 11.06
C THR A 381 -28.07 -4.56 12.47
N THR A 382 -28.61 -5.19 13.52
CA THR A 382 -28.24 -4.91 14.92
C THR A 382 -26.85 -5.43 15.30
N THR A 383 -26.18 -6.16 14.40
CA THR A 383 -24.79 -6.61 14.59
C THR A 383 -23.78 -5.60 14.03
N ARG A 384 -24.15 -4.33 13.96
CA ARG A 384 -23.29 -3.22 13.51
C ARG A 384 -23.32 -2.11 14.56
N PRO A 385 -22.24 -1.33 14.73
CA PRO A 385 -22.28 -0.11 15.55
C PRO A 385 -23.35 0.86 15.05
N SER A 386 -23.98 1.61 15.96
CA SER A 386 -25.15 2.44 15.64
C SER A 386 -24.91 3.53 14.58
N SER A 387 -23.67 3.97 14.39
CA SER A 387 -23.29 4.98 13.39
C SER A 387 -22.76 4.41 12.08
N ALA A 388 -22.62 3.09 11.95
CA ALA A 388 -22.16 2.43 10.73
C ALA A 388 -23.27 2.40 9.67
N THR A 389 -22.97 2.90 8.47
CA THR A 389 -23.95 2.95 7.37
C THR A 389 -23.85 1.75 6.42
N ILE A 390 -22.68 1.14 6.30
CA ILE A 390 -22.38 -0.03 5.45
C ILE A 390 -21.54 -1.02 6.29
N SER A 391 -21.77 -2.31 6.10
CA SER A 391 -20.94 -3.40 6.62
C SER A 391 -20.42 -4.18 5.42
N LEU A 392 -19.20 -3.89 5.01
CA LEU A 392 -18.66 -4.45 3.78
C LEU A 392 -18.09 -5.84 4.03
N ASP A 393 -18.48 -6.77 3.18
CA ASP A 393 -18.14 -8.19 3.23
C ASP A 393 -17.80 -8.64 1.80
N PHE A 394 -16.96 -9.66 1.67
CA PHE A 394 -16.63 -10.23 0.36
C PHE A 394 -17.12 -11.67 0.28
N ALA A 395 -17.89 -11.98 -0.76
CA ALA A 395 -18.36 -13.33 -0.97
C ALA A 395 -17.21 -14.23 -1.48
N GLY A 396 -16.66 -15.05 -0.58
CA GLY A 396 -15.56 -15.96 -0.86
C GLY A 396 -14.28 -15.49 -0.20
N ASP A 397 -13.14 -15.67 -0.89
CA ASP A 397 -11.82 -15.32 -0.36
C ASP A 397 -11.11 -14.35 -1.30
N LEU A 398 -10.49 -13.32 -0.73
CA LEU A 398 -9.59 -12.39 -1.38
C LEU A 398 -8.21 -13.02 -1.54
N ASP A 399 -8.12 -14.01 -2.42
CA ASP A 399 -6.91 -14.80 -2.68
C ASP A 399 -6.13 -14.31 -3.93
N ARG A 400 -5.13 -15.10 -4.35
CA ARG A 400 -4.35 -14.77 -5.56
C ARG A 400 -5.21 -14.81 -6.82
N ASN A 401 -6.24 -15.66 -6.90
CA ASN A 401 -7.14 -15.68 -8.05
C ASN A 401 -8.00 -14.42 -8.09
N TRP A 402 -8.45 -13.93 -6.94
CA TRP A 402 -9.13 -12.63 -6.85
C TRP A 402 -8.21 -11.51 -7.32
N LEU A 403 -6.96 -11.46 -6.84
CA LEU A 403 -6.00 -10.45 -7.27
C LEU A 403 -5.69 -10.56 -8.77
N ASP A 404 -5.56 -11.77 -9.31
CA ASP A 404 -5.33 -11.99 -10.73
C ASP A 404 -6.51 -11.45 -11.56
N LYS A 405 -7.76 -11.67 -11.11
CA LYS A 405 -8.95 -11.10 -11.77
C LYS A 405 -8.98 -9.58 -11.69
N LEU A 406 -8.71 -9.02 -10.51
CA LEU A 406 -8.64 -7.57 -10.30
C LEU A 406 -7.58 -6.97 -11.22
N SER A 407 -6.36 -7.51 -11.19
CA SER A 407 -5.22 -6.99 -11.96
C SER A 407 -5.27 -7.29 -13.46
N GLN A 408 -5.98 -8.32 -13.93
CA GLN A 408 -6.12 -8.61 -15.36
C GLN A 408 -6.67 -7.44 -16.17
N ASN A 409 -7.56 -6.66 -15.55
CA ASN A 409 -8.19 -5.50 -16.16
C ASN A 409 -7.57 -4.17 -15.70
N TYR A 410 -6.50 -4.20 -14.89
CA TYR A 410 -5.79 -2.97 -14.52
C TYR A 410 -5.22 -2.33 -15.78
N PRO A 411 -5.75 -1.18 -16.22
CA PRO A 411 -5.49 -0.74 -17.56
C PRO A 411 -4.12 -0.09 -17.65
N LYS A 412 -3.61 -0.11 -18.87
CA LYS A 412 -2.45 0.69 -19.26
C LYS A 412 -2.93 2.13 -19.37
N ARG A 413 -2.32 3.03 -18.61
CA ARG A 413 -2.60 4.46 -18.75
C ARG A 413 -1.62 5.08 -19.74
N ILE A 414 -2.14 5.83 -20.71
CA ILE A 414 -1.32 6.73 -21.54
C ILE A 414 -0.92 7.93 -20.68
N LEU A 415 0.39 8.20 -20.59
CA LEU A 415 0.90 9.33 -19.83
C LEU A 415 0.51 10.64 -20.52
N GLY A 416 -0.18 11.51 -19.78
CA GLY A 416 -0.55 12.85 -20.24
C GLY A 416 0.60 13.85 -20.08
N ASP A 417 0.41 15.06 -20.62
CA ASP A 417 1.41 16.15 -20.56
C ASP A 417 1.86 16.47 -19.11
N GLU A 418 0.95 16.42 -18.14
CA GLU A 418 1.30 16.64 -16.74
C GLU A 418 2.14 15.50 -16.16
N ASP A 419 1.87 14.25 -16.53
CA ASP A 419 2.68 13.10 -16.09
C ASP A 419 4.10 13.19 -16.67
N ILE A 420 4.23 13.61 -17.94
CA ILE A 420 5.53 13.84 -18.58
C ILE A 420 6.31 14.97 -17.89
N LYS A 421 5.63 16.07 -17.51
CA LYS A 421 6.27 17.15 -16.73
C LYS A 421 6.74 16.65 -15.37
N GLU A 422 5.93 15.83 -14.69
CA GLU A 422 6.28 15.25 -13.41
C GLU A 422 7.49 14.31 -13.52
N ILE A 423 7.50 13.40 -14.50
CA ILE A 423 8.65 12.51 -14.78
C ILE A 423 9.92 13.33 -15.00
N ASN A 424 9.87 14.40 -15.79
CA ASN A 424 11.03 15.25 -16.03
C ASN A 424 11.49 15.96 -14.75
N ARG A 425 10.56 16.49 -13.94
CA ARG A 425 10.86 17.14 -12.66
C ARG A 425 11.52 16.18 -11.68
N LEU A 426 10.99 14.96 -11.56
CA LEU A 426 11.54 13.90 -10.70
C LEU A 426 12.91 13.46 -11.20
N GLY A 427 13.05 13.20 -12.50
CA GLY A 427 14.31 12.80 -13.13
C GLY A 427 15.42 13.83 -12.95
N ASP A 428 15.12 15.12 -13.09
CA ASP A 428 16.10 16.19 -12.87
C ASP A 428 16.45 16.35 -11.38
N SER A 429 15.47 16.19 -10.49
CA SER A 429 15.69 16.21 -9.04
C SER A 429 16.62 15.07 -8.60
N VAL A 430 16.39 13.85 -9.10
CA VAL A 430 17.27 12.70 -8.81
C VAL A 430 18.68 12.95 -9.29
N LYS A 431 18.87 13.41 -10.54
CA LYS A 431 20.21 13.72 -11.07
C LYS A 431 20.94 14.74 -10.19
N MET A 432 20.23 15.77 -9.72
CA MET A 432 20.82 16.79 -8.86
C MET A 432 21.25 16.22 -7.51
N ILE A 433 20.42 15.37 -6.89
CA ILE A 433 20.73 14.74 -5.60
C ILE A 433 21.87 13.73 -5.76
N MET A 434 21.88 12.91 -6.82
CA MET A 434 22.99 12.00 -7.12
C MET A 434 24.31 12.74 -7.32
N GLN A 435 24.28 13.88 -8.01
CA GLN A 435 25.47 14.72 -8.18
C GLN A 435 25.93 15.33 -6.84
N THR A 436 25.00 15.71 -5.98
CA THR A 436 25.29 16.19 -4.62
C THR A 436 25.92 15.09 -3.77
N LEU A 437 25.37 13.88 -3.83
CA LEU A 437 25.91 12.70 -3.18
C LEU A 437 27.32 12.36 -3.69
N LYS A 438 27.57 12.49 -5.00
CA LYS A 438 28.90 12.31 -5.58
C LYS A 438 29.92 13.30 -5.01
N TYR A 439 29.55 14.57 -4.89
CA TYR A 439 30.40 15.56 -4.22
C TYR A 439 30.60 15.23 -2.74
N TRP A 440 29.56 14.75 -2.07
CA TRP A 440 29.64 14.32 -0.67
C TRP A 440 30.63 13.18 -0.47
N PHE A 441 30.59 12.14 -1.31
CA PHE A 441 31.58 11.06 -1.31
C PHE A 441 33.01 11.56 -1.55
N GLN A 442 33.20 12.56 -2.42
CA GLN A 442 34.52 13.15 -2.62
C GLN A 442 35.04 13.84 -1.36
N ILE A 443 34.18 14.60 -0.67
CA ILE A 443 34.53 15.25 0.59
C ILE A 443 34.91 14.22 1.66
N MET A 444 34.07 13.20 1.89
CA MET A 444 34.35 12.15 2.88
C MET A 444 35.69 11.44 2.60
N ARG A 445 35.98 11.16 1.32
CA ARG A 445 37.27 10.57 0.90
C ARG A 445 38.45 11.49 1.18
N ASP A 446 38.34 12.76 0.81
CA ASP A 446 39.42 13.74 1.00
C ASP A 446 39.71 13.97 2.48
N GLU A 447 38.68 14.05 3.32
CA GLU A 447 38.81 14.15 4.78
C GLU A 447 39.50 12.92 5.37
N ARG A 448 39.09 11.71 4.98
CA ARG A 448 39.72 10.47 5.43
C ARG A 448 41.20 10.40 5.04
N VAL A 449 41.55 10.80 3.82
CA VAL A 449 42.95 10.87 3.37
C VAL A 449 43.73 11.93 4.14
N ALA A 450 43.13 13.09 4.43
CA ALA A 450 43.76 14.13 5.23
C ALA A 450 44.02 13.67 6.67
N ILE A 451 43.06 12.99 7.31
CA ILE A 451 43.23 12.38 8.63
C ILE A 451 44.38 11.37 8.60
N ALA A 452 44.38 10.45 7.62
CA ALA A 452 45.42 9.43 7.49
C ALA A 452 46.81 10.01 7.24
N ARG A 453 46.93 11.18 6.60
CA ARG A 453 48.20 11.89 6.41
C ARG A 453 48.68 12.65 7.66
N ASN A 454 47.76 13.04 8.53
CA ASN A 454 48.05 13.80 9.74
C ASN A 454 48.47 12.89 10.92
N ILE A 455 48.10 11.61 10.87
CA ILE A 455 48.58 10.54 11.77
C ILE A 455 49.95 10.08 11.28
#